data_AF-A0A3S5ASG8-F1
#
_entry.id   AF-A0A3S5ASG8-F1
#
_cell.length_a   1.000
_cell.length_b   1.000
_cell.length_c   1.000
_cell.angle_alpha   90.00
_cell.angle_beta   90.00
_cell.angle_gamma   90.00
#
_symmetry.space_group_name_H-M   'P 1'
#
loop_
_entity.id
_entity.type
_entity.pdbx_description
1 polymer ?
#
loop_
_entity_poly.entity_id
_entity_poly.type
_entity_poly.pdbx_seq_one_letter_code
_entity_poly.pdbx_strand_id
1 'polypeptide(L)'
;MLFLAKAVNLTLHQMILYPFILQGGDREILSAILAQEKEANPDRIPYFLSTLKEPPGYFLLAFMPNRRAHFDSFSIRPEGFRYRDYIFPTLDRMIAYFKEHYNDQAS
;
A
#
# COMPACT_ATOMS: atom_id res chain seq x y z
N MET A 1 -14.19 18.42 6.00
CA MET A 1 -14.80 17.08 5.85
C MET A 1 -14.73 16.72 4.37
N LEU A 2 -13.56 16.27 3.90
CA LEU A 2 -13.33 15.94 2.49
C LEU A 2 -13.07 14.44 2.38
N PHE A 3 -14.02 13.80 1.69
CA PHE A 3 -14.11 12.42 1.27
C PHE A 3 -12.81 11.61 1.31
N LEU A 4 -12.74 10.75 2.33
CA LEU A 4 -12.01 9.48 2.29
C LEU A 4 -12.51 8.70 1.07
N ALA A 5 -11.65 8.62 0.07
CA ALA A 5 -11.95 7.89 -1.14
C ALA A 5 -11.96 6.39 -0.78
N LYS A 6 -13.17 5.82 -0.77
CA LYS A 6 -13.43 4.37 -0.78
C LYS A 6 -12.37 3.66 -1.62
N ALA A 7 -11.44 2.94 -0.97
CA ALA A 7 -10.54 1.96 -1.58
C ALA A 7 -10.15 2.28 -3.04
N VAL A 8 -9.56 3.45 -3.28
CA VAL A 8 -9.27 3.85 -4.66
C VAL A 8 -8.00 3.17 -5.10
N ASN A 9 -8.11 2.48 -6.22
CA ASN A 9 -7.02 1.99 -7.03
C ASN A 9 -6.19 3.20 -7.49
N LEU A 10 -5.29 3.69 -6.62
CA LEU A 10 -4.49 4.87 -6.89
C LEU A 10 -3.50 4.52 -8.00
N THR A 11 -3.59 5.23 -9.12
CA THR A 11 -2.59 5.16 -10.18
C THR A 11 -1.26 5.76 -9.68
N LEU A 12 -0.14 5.34 -10.26
CA LEU A 12 1.19 5.84 -9.90
C LEU A 12 1.27 7.38 -9.93
N HIS A 13 0.59 8.00 -10.90
CA HIS A 13 0.48 9.44 -11.02
C HIS A 13 -0.17 10.09 -9.78
N GLN A 14 -1.21 9.46 -9.23
CA GLN A 14 -1.88 9.94 -8.02
C GLN A 14 -0.99 9.75 -6.78
N MET A 15 -0.23 8.65 -6.71
CA MET A 15 0.74 8.45 -5.61
C MET A 15 1.81 9.55 -5.55
N ILE A 16 2.23 10.08 -6.70
CA ILE A 16 3.27 11.11 -6.81
C ILE A 16 2.71 12.52 -6.57
N LEU A 17 1.44 12.78 -6.90
CA LEU A 17 0.80 14.09 -6.74
C LEU A 17 0.10 14.31 -5.40
N TYR A 18 -0.16 13.26 -4.63
CA TYR A 18 -0.73 13.36 -3.27
C TYR A 18 0.27 13.08 -2.12
N PRO A 19 1.54 13.55 -2.14
CA PRO A 19 2.48 13.35 -1.03
C PRO A 19 2.14 14.17 0.22
N PHE A 20 1.12 15.03 0.14
CA PHE A 20 0.71 15.91 1.25
C PHE A 20 0.00 15.18 2.40
N ILE A 21 -0.59 13.99 2.16
CA ILE A 21 -1.47 13.33 3.16
C ILE A 21 -0.71 12.29 4.01
N LEU A 22 0.39 11.69 3.52
CA LEU A 22 1.02 10.52 4.16
C LEU A 22 2.48 10.73 4.62
N GLN A 23 2.95 11.99 4.65
CA GLN A 23 4.28 12.41 5.13
C GLN A 23 5.48 11.56 4.63
N GLY A 24 5.38 10.93 3.45
CA GLY A 24 6.43 10.09 2.87
C GLY A 24 6.55 8.69 3.46
N GLY A 25 5.41 8.08 3.83
CA GLY A 25 5.36 6.69 4.27
C GLY A 25 5.63 6.51 5.77
N ASP A 26 5.30 7.51 6.58
CA ASP A 26 5.40 7.40 8.03
C ASP A 26 4.54 6.23 8.54
N ARG A 27 5.20 5.25 9.16
CA ARG A 27 4.56 4.00 9.58
C ARG A 27 3.58 4.21 10.73
N GLU A 28 3.80 5.20 11.59
CA GLU A 28 2.90 5.49 12.71
C GLU A 28 1.60 6.09 12.18
N ILE A 29 1.70 7.08 11.27
CA ILE A 29 0.54 7.68 10.61
C ILE A 29 -0.24 6.63 9.82
N LEU A 30 0.44 5.83 9.02
CA LEU A 30 -0.20 4.76 8.25
C LEU A 30 -0.86 3.71 9.13
N SER A 31 -0.24 3.35 10.27
CA SER A 31 -0.83 2.41 11.23
C SER A 31 -2.12 2.96 11.82
N ALA A 32 -2.16 4.25 12.18
CA ALA A 32 -3.35 4.91 12.71
C ALA A 32 -4.50 4.93 11.69
N ILE A 33 -4.21 5.26 10.43
CA ILE A 33 -5.21 5.25 9.35
C ILE A 33 -5.73 3.83 9.11
N LEU A 34 -4.84 2.84 9.02
CA LEU A 34 -5.23 1.43 8.85
C LEU A 34 -6.11 0.94 9.99
N ALA A 35 -5.78 1.28 11.23
CA ALA A 35 -6.58 0.90 12.40
C ALA A 35 -7.98 1.50 12.34
N GLN A 36 -8.10 2.78 11.97
CA GLN A 36 -9.40 3.45 11.81
C GLN A 36 -10.25 2.79 10.72
N GLU A 37 -9.67 2.49 9.55
CA GLU A 37 -10.38 1.82 8.45
C GLU A 37 -10.79 0.38 8.82
N LYS A 38 -9.95 -0.32 9.58
CA LYS A 38 -10.22 -1.68 10.07
C LYS A 38 -11.33 -1.70 11.12
N GLU A 39 -11.37 -0.71 12.02
CA GLU A 39 -12.44 -0.55 12.99
C GLU A 39 -13.78 -0.25 12.29
N ALA A 40 -13.75 0.61 11.27
CA ALA A 40 -14.94 0.94 10.49
C ALA A 40 -15.45 -0.24 9.64
N ASN A 41 -14.56 -1.12 9.16
CA ASN A 41 -14.91 -2.28 8.35
C ASN A 41 -14.09 -3.54 8.74
N PRO A 42 -14.46 -4.24 9.84
CA PRO A 42 -13.67 -5.34 10.38
C PRO A 42 -13.42 -6.51 9.42
N ASP A 43 -14.34 -6.75 8.48
CA ASP A 43 -14.22 -7.85 7.51
C ASP A 43 -13.29 -7.52 6.33
N ARG A 44 -12.90 -6.25 6.15
CA ARG A 44 -12.04 -5.82 5.06
C ARG A 44 -10.58 -5.77 5.48
N ILE A 45 -9.70 -5.89 4.49
CA ILE A 45 -8.26 -5.67 4.64
C ILE A 45 -7.96 -4.28 4.06
N PRO A 46 -7.90 -3.22 4.88
CA PRO A 46 -7.48 -1.92 4.39
C PRO A 46 -6.01 -1.96 3.95
N TYR A 47 -5.71 -1.24 2.88
CA TYR A 47 -4.35 -1.07 2.38
C TYR A 47 -4.16 0.31 1.74
N PHE A 48 -2.93 0.81 1.77
CA PHE A 48 -2.51 2.09 1.20
C PHE A 48 -1.18 1.94 0.47
N LEU A 49 -1.06 2.63 -0.66
CA LEU A 49 0.20 2.81 -1.36
C LEU A 49 0.77 4.19 -1.01
N SER A 50 2.03 4.24 -0.61
CA SER A 50 2.74 5.48 -0.25
C SER A 50 4.10 5.54 -0.91
N THR A 51 4.65 6.74 -1.04
CA THR A 51 6.07 6.93 -1.34
C THR A 51 6.92 6.54 -0.13
N LEU A 52 8.15 6.08 -0.37
CA LEU A 52 9.20 5.97 0.64
C LEU A 52 10.22 7.07 0.39
N LYS A 53 10.65 7.76 1.45
CA LYS A 53 11.73 8.75 1.35
C LYS A 53 13.04 8.10 0.90
N GLU A 54 13.33 6.92 1.44
CA GLU A 54 14.55 6.17 1.15
C GLU A 54 14.26 4.66 1.18
N PRO A 55 14.89 3.86 0.29
CA PRO A 55 15.71 4.30 -0.85
C PRO A 55 14.88 4.85 -2.03
N PRO A 56 15.43 5.74 -2.87
CA PRO A 56 14.73 6.29 -4.03
C PRO A 56 14.23 5.20 -5.00
N GLY A 57 13.06 5.42 -5.60
CA GLY A 57 12.43 4.46 -6.52
C GLY A 57 11.71 3.30 -5.83
N TYR A 58 11.66 3.30 -4.50
CA TYR A 58 10.86 2.40 -3.70
C TYR A 58 9.60 3.09 -3.16
N PHE A 59 8.58 2.27 -2.99
CA PHE A 59 7.26 2.63 -2.52
C PHE A 59 6.85 1.65 -1.42
N LEU A 60 5.86 2.04 -0.64
CA LEU A 60 5.34 1.28 0.49
C LEU A 60 3.91 0.84 0.20
N LEU A 61 3.65 -0.45 0.41
CA LEU A 61 2.32 -1.04 0.52
C LEU A 61 2.08 -1.33 2.01
N ALA A 62 1.28 -0.48 2.65
CA ALA A 62 0.85 -0.66 4.03
C ALA A 62 -0.51 -1.36 4.05
N PHE A 63 -0.71 -2.36 4.90
CA PHE A 63 -1.98 -3.11 4.98
C PHE A 63 -2.22 -3.69 6.37
N MET A 64 -3.48 -3.98 6.72
CA MET A 64 -3.85 -4.53 8.03
C MET A 64 -4.91 -5.65 7.88
N PRO A 65 -4.50 -6.92 7.76
CA PRO A 65 -5.44 -8.02 7.62
C PRO A 65 -6.20 -8.29 8.93
N ASN A 66 -5.49 -8.13 10.05
CA ASN A 66 -5.97 -8.43 11.40
C ASN A 66 -5.94 -7.16 12.25
N ARG A 67 -5.24 -7.19 13.40
CA ARG A 67 -5.03 -6.00 14.28
C ARG A 67 -3.63 -5.39 14.17
N ARG A 68 -2.77 -5.97 13.32
CA ARG A 68 -1.39 -5.54 13.15
C ARG A 68 -1.22 -4.93 11.76
N ALA A 69 -0.57 -3.76 11.69
CA ALA A 69 -0.16 -3.16 10.43
C ALA A 69 1.07 -3.89 9.88
N HIS A 70 1.07 -4.11 8.57
CA HIS A 70 2.15 -4.68 7.78
C HIS A 70 2.60 -3.69 6.72
N PHE A 71 3.85 -3.80 6.31
CA PHE A 71 4.55 -2.78 5.53
C PHE A 71 5.51 -3.46 4.56
N ASP A 72 5.06 -3.66 3.32
CA ASP A 72 5.90 -4.23 2.28
C ASP A 72 6.41 -3.13 1.36
N SER A 73 7.63 -3.27 0.85
CA SER A 73 8.14 -2.38 -0.19
C SER A 73 7.92 -2.97 -1.58
N PHE A 74 7.73 -2.09 -2.56
CA PHE A 74 7.80 -2.42 -3.98
C PHE A 74 8.60 -1.35 -4.72
N SER A 75 9.10 -1.67 -5.91
CA SER A 75 9.87 -0.74 -6.73
C SER A 75 9.41 -0.79 -8.17
N ILE A 76 9.70 0.27 -8.92
CA ILE A 76 9.41 0.34 -10.35
C ILE A 76 10.70 0.06 -11.10
N ARG A 77 10.62 -0.84 -12.07
CA ARG A 77 11.69 -1.26 -12.96
C ARG A 77 11.24 -1.04 -14.41
N PRO A 78 12.16 -0.97 -15.38
CA PRO A 78 11.80 -0.88 -16.80
C PRO A 78 10.81 -1.98 -17.24
N GLU A 79 10.89 -3.16 -16.63
CA GLU A 79 10.06 -4.32 -16.92
C GLU A 79 8.69 -4.30 -16.20
N GLY A 80 8.50 -3.41 -15.21
CA GLY A 80 7.25 -3.26 -14.47
C GLY A 80 7.42 -3.03 -12.97
N PHE A 81 6.43 -3.45 -12.18
CA PHE A 81 6.39 -3.31 -10.74
C PHE A 81 7.00 -4.53 -10.06
N ARG A 82 8.16 -4.37 -9.44
CA ARG A 82 8.80 -5.42 -8.65
C ARG A 82 8.22 -5.42 -7.24
N TYR A 83 7.60 -6.53 -6.85
CA TYR A 83 7.05 -6.77 -5.52
C TYR A 83 7.41 -8.18 -5.08
N ARG A 84 8.07 -8.30 -3.92
CA ARG A 84 8.68 -9.55 -3.45
C ARG A 84 9.63 -10.11 -4.53
N ASP A 85 9.45 -11.37 -4.93
CA ASP A 85 10.28 -12.06 -5.93
C ASP A 85 9.74 -11.93 -7.37
N TYR A 86 8.66 -11.18 -7.58
CA TYR A 86 7.95 -11.10 -8.86
C TYR A 86 8.03 -9.70 -9.49
N ILE A 87 7.95 -9.66 -10.81
CA ILE A 87 7.77 -8.43 -11.61
C ILE A 87 6.42 -8.51 -12.30
N PHE A 88 5.58 -7.49 -12.06
CA PHE A 88 4.25 -7.38 -12.65
C PHE A 88 4.26 -6.29 -13.72
N PRO A 89 3.70 -6.53 -14.92
CA PRO A 89 3.73 -5.54 -16.00
C PRO A 89 2.85 -4.31 -15.71
N THR A 90 1.92 -4.41 -14.75
CA THR A 90 1.03 -3.31 -14.33
C THR A 90 0.83 -3.33 -12.82
N LEU A 91 0.49 -2.16 -12.26
CA LEU A 91 0.17 -2.02 -10.84
C LEU A 91 -1.05 -2.88 -10.47
N ASP A 92 -2.08 -2.93 -11.31
CA ASP A 92 -3.29 -3.71 -11.07
C ASP A 92 -2.98 -5.20 -10.88
N ARG A 93 -2.09 -5.76 -11.70
CA ARG A 93 -1.67 -7.18 -11.54
C ARG A 93 -0.88 -7.41 -10.26
N MET A 94 -0.02 -6.47 -9.86
CA MET A 94 0.68 -6.53 -8.58
C MET A 94 -0.31 -6.51 -7.40
N ILE A 95 -1.32 -5.63 -7.46
CA ILE A 95 -2.35 -5.51 -6.42
C ILE A 95 -3.25 -6.74 -6.37
N ALA A 96 -3.60 -7.32 -7.52
CA ALA A 96 -4.34 -8.58 -7.58
C ALA A 96 -3.55 -9.71 -6.89
N TYR A 97 -2.27 -9.86 -7.22
CA TYR A 97 -1.39 -10.84 -6.57
C TYR A 97 -1.30 -10.60 -5.05
N PHE A 98 -1.10 -9.36 -4.62
CA PHE A 98 -1.12 -9.01 -3.19
C PHE A 98 -2.41 -9.44 -2.49
N LYS A 99 -3.58 -9.17 -3.08
CA LYS A 99 -4.88 -9.53 -2.47
C LYS A 99 -5.05 -11.03 -2.28
N GLU A 100 -4.44 -11.84 -3.13
CA GLU A 100 -4.46 -13.30 -3.03
C GLU A 100 -3.41 -13.82 -2.04
N HIS A 101 -2.24 -13.16 -1.94
CA HIS A 101 -1.05 -13.70 -1.26
C HIS A 101 -0.59 -12.86 -0.05
N TYR A 102 -1.44 -11.99 0.50
CA TYR A 102 -1.07 -11.11 1.62
C TYR A 102 -0.67 -11.90 2.88
N ASN A 103 -1.20 -13.12 3.05
CA ASN A 103 -0.99 -13.95 4.23
C ASN A 103 0.20 -14.92 4.10
N ASP A 104 0.75 -15.08 2.91
CA ASP A 104 1.76 -16.12 2.63
C ASP A 104 3.12 -15.86 3.29
N GLN A 105 3.34 -14.64 3.79
CA GLN A 105 4.56 -14.23 4.48
C GLN A 105 4.45 -14.26 6.01
N ALA A 106 3.29 -14.61 6.58
CA ALA A 106 3.06 -14.56 8.02
C ALA A 106 3.51 -15.83 8.77
N SER A 107 4.66 -16.43 8.38
CA SER A 107 5.30 -17.54 9.10
C SER A 107 6.50 -17.07 9.92
#